data_AF-A0A1T0A916-F1
#
_entry.id   AF-A0A1T0A916-F1
#
_cell.length_a   1.000
_cell.length_b   1.000
_cell.length_c   1.000
_cell.angle_alpha   90.00
_cell.angle_beta   90.00
_cell.angle_gamma   90.00
#
_symmetry.space_group_name_H-M   'P 1'
#
loop_
_entity.id
_entity.type
_entity.pdbx_description
1 polymer ?
#
loop_
_entity_poly.entity_id
_entity_poly.type
_entity_poly.pdbx_seq_one_letter_code
_entity_poly.pdbx_strand_id
1 'polypeptide(L)'
;MHVEISTIDSITAWFKTIKPKPANKSVQFGAMCEEFGEILRACGIRDERLEQIRDKFYHAKRPPFERTIDDVELLDAICDTIVTLVGFGYMMGYDVHGALNEVNASNWSKFENGEPVFNEHGKIAKGENYRPPELEKFV
;
A
#
# COMPACT_ATOMS: atom_id res chain seq x y z
N MET A 1 26.24 13.32 9.98
CA MET A 1 24.89 13.70 9.55
C MET A 1 24.19 12.42 9.15
N HIS A 2 23.37 11.85 10.03
CA HIS A 2 22.51 10.72 9.66
C HIS A 2 21.41 11.29 8.76
N VAL A 3 21.38 10.87 7.49
CA VAL A 3 20.26 11.18 6.62
C VAL A 3 19.14 10.25 7.06
N GLU A 4 18.11 10.81 7.67
CA GLU A 4 16.89 10.06 7.96
C GLU A 4 16.24 9.71 6.62
N ILE A 5 16.08 8.42 6.35
CA ILE A 5 15.45 7.94 5.12
C ILE A 5 13.96 8.29 5.23
N SER A 6 13.40 8.95 4.21
CA SER A 6 11.97 9.26 4.22
C SER A 6 11.14 7.98 4.26
N THR A 7 9.94 8.02 4.87
CA THR A 7 9.06 6.86 4.95
C THR A 7 8.71 6.32 3.55
N ILE A 8 8.56 7.21 2.56
CA ILE A 8 8.29 6.87 1.17
C ILE A 8 9.47 6.11 0.54
N ASP A 9 10.70 6.54 0.80
CA ASP A 9 11.90 5.83 0.34
C ASP A 9 12.02 4.46 1.00
N SER A 10 11.67 4.35 2.29
CA SER A 10 11.67 3.09 3.02
C SER A 10 10.61 2.11 2.49
N ILE A 11 9.40 2.59 2.19
CA ILE A 11 8.34 1.79 1.54
C ILE A 11 8.81 1.32 0.16
N THR A 12 9.45 2.21 -0.61
CA THR A 12 10.02 1.86 -1.92
C THR A 12 11.11 0.79 -1.79
N ALA A 13 11.98 0.89 -0.79
CA ALA A 13 12.99 -0.10 -0.51
C ALA A 13 12.35 -1.45 -0.12
N TRP A 14 11.29 -1.44 0.68
CA TRP A 14 10.54 -2.64 1.05
C TRP A 14 10.01 -3.36 -0.19
N PHE A 15 9.36 -2.64 -1.11
CA PHE A 15 8.88 -3.19 -2.38
C PHE A 15 10.02 -3.74 -3.24
N LYS A 16 11.16 -3.05 -3.32
CA LYS A 16 12.34 -3.54 -4.06
C LYS A 16 12.90 -4.82 -3.45
N THR A 17 12.86 -5.00 -2.14
CA THR A 17 13.32 -6.26 -1.52
C THR A 17 12.41 -7.44 -1.87
N ILE A 18 11.10 -7.25 -1.82
CA ILE A 18 10.13 -8.35 -2.07
C ILE A 18 9.88 -8.61 -3.56
N LYS A 19 10.12 -7.60 -4.39
CA LYS A 19 9.95 -7.60 -5.85
C LYS A 19 11.10 -6.79 -6.48
N PRO A 20 12.28 -7.40 -6.70
CA PRO A 20 13.47 -6.72 -7.22
C PRO A 20 13.30 -6.05 -8.58
N LYS A 21 12.25 -6.39 -9.32
CA LYS A 21 11.87 -5.77 -10.59
C LYS A 21 10.39 -5.39 -10.56
N PRO A 22 10.00 -4.25 -11.14
CA PRO A 22 8.59 -3.89 -11.30
C PRO A 22 7.81 -4.99 -12.02
N ALA A 23 6.80 -5.54 -11.34
CA ALA A 23 5.97 -6.64 -11.83
C ALA A 23 4.58 -6.58 -11.15
N ASN A 24 3.65 -7.43 -11.57
CA ASN A 24 2.34 -7.61 -10.92
C ASN A 24 1.50 -6.31 -10.76
N LYS A 25 1.60 -5.38 -11.70
CA LYS A 25 0.85 -4.11 -11.72
C LYS A 25 -0.66 -4.29 -11.45
N SER A 26 -1.26 -5.37 -11.97
CA SER A 26 -2.68 -5.70 -11.74
C SER A 26 -2.98 -5.96 -10.27
N VAL A 27 -2.12 -6.72 -9.59
CA VAL A 27 -2.28 -7.04 -8.17
C VAL A 27 -2.12 -5.79 -7.32
N GLN A 28 -1.14 -4.93 -7.65
CA GLN A 28 -0.95 -3.67 -6.95
C GLN A 28 -2.14 -2.72 -7.13
N PHE A 29 -2.72 -2.65 -8.32
CA PHE A 29 -3.94 -1.88 -8.56
C PHE A 29 -5.13 -2.45 -7.77
N GLY A 30 -5.28 -3.77 -7.73
CA GLY A 30 -6.28 -4.44 -6.89
C GLY A 30 -6.13 -4.06 -5.41
N ALA A 31 -4.90 -4.09 -4.88
CA ALA A 31 -4.62 -3.66 -3.51
C ALA A 31 -5.00 -2.19 -3.28
N MET A 32 -4.67 -1.30 -4.21
CA MET A 32 -5.11 0.10 -4.14
C MET A 32 -6.64 0.22 -4.04
N CYS A 33 -7.40 -0.51 -4.87
CA CYS A 33 -8.87 -0.50 -4.79
C CYS A 33 -9.39 -1.06 -3.45
N GLU A 34 -8.73 -2.07 -2.89
CA GLU A 34 -9.06 -2.63 -1.59
C GLU A 34 -8.95 -1.58 -0.48
N GLU A 35 -7.80 -0.90 -0.39
CA GLU A 35 -7.54 0.16 0.62
C GLU A 35 -8.53 1.32 0.51
N PHE A 36 -8.83 1.78 -0.72
CA PHE A 36 -9.86 2.79 -0.93
C PHE A 36 -11.25 2.33 -0.49
N GLY A 37 -11.59 1.06 -0.74
CA GLY A 37 -12.81 0.45 -0.23
C GLY A 37 -12.86 0.44 1.30
N GLU A 38 -11.74 0.20 1.98
CA GLU A 38 -11.65 0.27 3.44
C GLU A 38 -11.87 1.68 3.97
N ILE A 39 -11.29 2.70 3.31
CA ILE A 39 -11.53 4.11 3.64
C ILE A 39 -13.02 4.46 3.54
N LEU A 40 -13.68 4.08 2.44
CA LEU A 40 -15.12 4.30 2.27
C LEU A 40 -15.92 3.62 3.38
N ARG A 41 -15.63 2.34 3.66
CA ARG A 41 -16.30 1.58 4.72
C ARG A 41 -16.10 2.22 6.10
N ALA A 42 -14.88 2.69 6.42
CA ALA A 42 -14.58 3.39 7.66
C ALA A 42 -15.34 4.71 7.80
N CYS A 43 -15.63 5.38 6.68
CA CYS A 43 -16.48 6.58 6.62
C CYS A 43 -17.99 6.26 6.63
N GLY A 44 -18.38 4.98 6.74
CA GLY A 44 -19.78 4.54 6.69
C GLY A 44 -20.38 4.54 5.27
N ILE A 45 -19.56 4.67 4.24
CA ILE A 45 -19.98 4.64 2.83
C ILE A 45 -19.91 3.21 2.32
N ARG A 46 -21.04 2.70 1.80
CA ARG A 46 -21.12 1.37 1.19
C ARG A 46 -21.24 1.51 -0.33
N ASP A 47 -20.17 1.19 -1.03
CA ASP A 47 -20.14 1.11 -2.50
C ASP A 47 -19.39 -0.17 -2.94
N GLU A 48 -20.14 -1.11 -3.51
CA GLU A 48 -19.61 -2.39 -3.99
C GLU A 48 -18.81 -2.25 -5.29
N ARG A 49 -18.87 -1.11 -5.99
CA ARG A 49 -18.18 -0.91 -7.27
C ARG A 49 -16.66 -1.04 -7.12
N LEU A 50 -16.09 -0.52 -6.03
CA LEU A 50 -14.65 -0.66 -5.78
C LEU A 50 -14.27 -2.12 -5.53
N GLU A 51 -15.11 -2.89 -4.83
CA GLU A 51 -14.88 -4.31 -4.60
C GLU A 51 -14.97 -5.11 -5.91
N GLN A 52 -15.94 -4.79 -6.77
CA GLN A 52 -16.05 -5.37 -8.10
C GLN A 52 -14.85 -5.03 -9.00
N ILE A 53 -14.32 -3.81 -8.90
CA ILE A 53 -13.10 -3.41 -9.63
C ILE A 53 -11.90 -4.17 -9.06
N ARG A 54 -11.70 -4.19 -7.73
CA ARG A 54 -10.65 -4.97 -7.05
C ARG A 54 -10.64 -6.42 -7.55
N ASP A 55 -11.80 -7.08 -7.55
CA ASP A 55 -11.91 -8.50 -7.93
C ASP A 55 -11.52 -8.74 -9.39
N LYS A 56 -11.89 -7.83 -10.30
CA LYS A 56 -11.43 -7.89 -11.69
C LYS A 56 -9.90 -7.86 -11.77
N PHE A 57 -9.25 -6.99 -11.01
CA PHE A 57 -7.79 -6.85 -11.03
C PHE A 57 -7.07 -8.03 -10.38
N TYR A 58 -7.64 -8.65 -9.35
CA TYR A 58 -7.07 -9.85 -8.72
C TYR A 58 -7.26 -11.15 -9.51
N HIS A 59 -8.36 -11.28 -10.25
CA HIS A 59 -8.69 -12.54 -10.93
C HIS A 59 -8.45 -12.52 -12.45
N ALA A 60 -8.08 -11.37 -13.04
CA ALA A 60 -7.84 -11.31 -14.47
C ALA A 60 -6.56 -12.06 -14.86
N LYS A 61 -6.67 -12.95 -15.87
CA LYS A 61 -5.53 -13.65 -16.50
C LYS A 61 -4.56 -12.69 -17.18
N ARG A 62 -5.01 -11.49 -17.53
CA ARG A 62 -4.22 -10.38 -18.06
C ARG A 62 -4.65 -9.11 -17.34
N PRO A 63 -3.71 -8.22 -16.97
CA PRO A 63 -4.07 -6.96 -16.35
C PRO A 63 -5.10 -6.20 -17.21
N PRO A 64 -6.24 -5.75 -16.66
CA PRO A 64 -7.30 -5.09 -17.44
C PRO A 64 -6.97 -3.61 -17.73
N PHE A 65 -5.67 -3.27 -17.84
CA PHE A 65 -5.25 -1.95 -18.30
C PHE A 65 -5.55 -1.81 -19.80
N GLU A 66 -5.79 -0.57 -20.23
CA GLU A 66 -5.85 -0.25 -21.65
C GLU A 66 -4.53 -0.62 -22.33
N ARG A 67 -4.58 -0.84 -23.65
CA ARG A 67 -3.39 -1.23 -24.43
C ARG A 67 -2.28 -0.18 -24.38
N THR A 68 -2.62 1.08 -24.08
CA THR A 68 -1.69 2.18 -23.90
C THR A 68 -2.00 2.88 -22.60
N ILE A 69 -1.01 2.94 -21.70
CA ILE A 69 -1.06 3.76 -20.49
C ILE A 69 -0.35 5.07 -20.82
N ASP A 70 -0.95 6.19 -20.47
CA ASP A 70 -0.23 7.46 -20.41
C ASP A 70 0.53 7.51 -19.07
N ASP A 71 1.84 7.29 -19.13
CA ASP A 71 2.67 7.19 -17.94
C ASP A 71 2.79 8.52 -17.17
N VAL A 72 2.64 9.66 -17.85
CA VAL A 72 2.72 10.99 -17.21
C VAL A 72 1.44 11.26 -16.43
N GLU A 73 0.28 11.09 -17.09
CA GLU A 73 -1.02 11.27 -16.44
C GLU A 73 -1.24 10.26 -15.30
N LEU A 74 -0.78 9.01 -15.48
CA LEU A 74 -0.85 8.02 -14.40
C LEU A 74 0.02 8.42 -13.21
N LEU A 75 1.24 8.91 -13.44
CA LEU A 75 2.13 9.34 -12.36
C LEU A 75 1.58 10.56 -11.63
N ASP A 76 1.01 11.52 -12.36
CA ASP A 76 0.34 12.70 -11.80
C ASP A 76 -0.82 12.29 -10.87
N ALA A 77 -1.72 11.42 -11.35
CA ALA A 77 -2.83 10.89 -10.55
C ALA A 77 -2.38 10.10 -9.31
N ILE A 78 -1.26 9.38 -9.37
CA ILE A 78 -0.67 8.70 -8.22
C ILE A 78 -0.19 9.72 -7.18
N CYS A 79 0.50 10.78 -7.61
CA CYS A 79 0.98 11.85 -6.74
C CYS A 79 -0.19 12.59 -6.07
N ASP A 80 -1.20 12.98 -6.85
CA ASP A 80 -2.41 13.64 -6.35
C ASP A 80 -3.18 12.76 -5.35
N THR A 81 -3.22 11.46 -5.59
CA THR A 81 -3.79 10.51 -4.63
C THR A 81 -3.05 10.52 -3.29
N ILE A 82 -1.71 10.53 -3.31
CA ILE A 82 -0.92 10.63 -2.06
C ILE A 82 -1.22 11.94 -1.33
N VAL A 83 -1.22 13.07 -2.06
CA VAL A 83 -1.48 14.39 -1.50
C VAL A 83 -2.88 14.47 -0.89
N THR A 84 -3.90 13.96 -1.58
CA THR A 84 -5.29 13.99 -1.12
C THR A 84 -5.54 13.06 0.06
N LEU A 85 -4.89 11.89 0.13
CA LEU A 85 -4.97 11.00 1.29
C LEU A 85 -4.33 11.64 2.54
N VAL A 86 -3.16 12.27 2.40
CA VAL A 86 -2.52 13.02 3.48
C VAL A 86 -3.41 14.20 3.90
N GLY A 87 -3.95 14.95 2.93
CA GLY A 87 -4.85 16.07 3.19
C GLY A 87 -6.14 15.64 3.90
N PHE A 88 -6.73 14.51 3.50
CA PHE A 88 -7.92 13.96 4.14
C PHE A 88 -7.65 13.58 5.59
N GLY A 89 -6.56 12.86 5.87
CA GLY A 89 -6.17 12.52 7.23
C GLY A 89 -5.91 13.76 8.10
N TYR A 90 -5.28 14.81 7.54
CA TYR A 90 -5.13 16.10 8.23
C TYR A 90 -6.48 16.73 8.59
N MET A 91 -7.45 16.74 7.65
CA MET A 91 -8.79 17.27 7.93
C MET A 91 -9.56 16.47 8.97
N MET A 92 -9.24 15.18 9.14
CA MET A 92 -9.79 14.33 10.20
C MET A 92 -9.06 14.48 11.55
N GLY A 93 -7.95 15.23 11.60
CA GLY A 93 -7.15 15.42 12.82
C GLY A 93 -6.12 14.32 13.08
N TYR A 94 -5.84 13.47 12.10
CA TYR A 94 -4.94 12.32 12.26
C TYR A 94 -3.46 12.70 12.02
N ASP A 95 -2.54 12.04 12.74
CA ASP A 95 -1.11 12.06 12.44
C ASP A 95 -0.76 10.99 11.39
N VAL A 96 -1.04 11.31 10.12
CA VAL A 96 -0.75 10.41 8.98
C VAL A 96 0.75 10.09 8.87
N HIS A 97 1.62 11.05 9.19
CA HIS A 97 3.07 10.83 9.10
C HIS A 97 3.55 9.82 10.15
N GLY A 98 3.15 9.99 11.41
CA GLY A 98 3.43 9.04 12.48
C GLY A 98 2.83 7.66 12.21
N ALA A 99 1.56 7.61 11.78
CA ALA A 99 0.88 6.38 11.43
C ALA A 99 1.58 5.63 10.29
N LEU A 100 2.00 6.33 9.23
CA LEU A 100 2.70 5.72 8.10
C LEU A 100 4.07 5.16 8.51
N ASN A 101 4.78 5.84 9.43
CA ASN A 101 6.02 5.32 10.01
C ASN A 101 5.80 4.03 10.80
N GLU A 102 4.73 3.95 11.61
CA GLU A 102 4.37 2.73 12.36
C GLU A 102 4.00 1.58 11.41
N VAL A 103 3.19 1.83 10.39
CA VAL A 103 2.82 0.83 9.38
C VAL A 103 4.06 0.34 8.61
N ASN A 104 4.94 1.26 8.21
CA ASN A 104 6.17 0.89 7.54
C ASN A 104 7.07 0.02 8.44
N ALA A 105 7.22 0.39 9.72
CA ALA A 105 7.97 -0.40 10.70
C ALA A 105 7.36 -1.79 10.94
N SER A 106 6.03 -1.90 10.97
CA SER A 106 5.32 -3.18 11.00
C SER A 106 5.57 -4.01 9.73
N ASN A 107 5.60 -3.40 8.54
CA ASN A 107 5.90 -4.09 7.29
C ASN A 107 7.32 -4.68 7.26
N TRP A 108 8.32 -3.94 7.76
CA TRP A 108 9.69 -4.46 7.91
C TRP A 108 9.80 -5.55 8.98
N SER A 109 8.96 -5.53 10.02
CA SER A 109 8.94 -6.59 11.05
C SER A 109 8.52 -7.97 10.53
N LYS A 110 7.93 -8.04 9.32
CA LYS A 110 7.59 -9.31 8.65
C LYS A 110 8.84 -10.07 8.18
N PHE A 111 10.00 -9.40 8.09
CA PHE A 111 11.22 -10.00 7.57
C PHE A 111 11.98 -10.71 8.69
N GLU A 112 12.68 -11.77 8.33
CA GLU A 112 13.55 -12.52 9.22
C GLU A 112 14.99 -12.40 8.71
N ASN A 113 15.92 -11.95 9.57
CA ASN A 113 17.33 -11.75 9.20
C ASN A 113 17.54 -10.87 7.95
N GLY A 114 16.63 -9.93 7.68
CA GLY A 114 16.68 -9.05 6.51
C GLY A 114 16.04 -9.62 5.24
N GLU A 115 15.56 -10.86 5.28
CA GLU A 115 14.92 -11.53 4.15
C GLU A 115 13.40 -11.63 4.32
N PRO A 116 12.61 -11.43 3.25
CA PRO A 116 11.17 -11.59 3.31
C PRO A 116 10.78 -13.06 3.47
N VAL A 117 9.92 -13.34 4.44
CA VAL A 117 9.29 -14.66 4.58
C VAL A 117 8.10 -14.74 3.63
N PHE A 118 8.01 -15.79 2.82
CA PHE A 118 6.87 -16.05 1.95
C PHE A 118 6.08 -17.28 2.43
N ASN A 119 4.76 -17.22 2.30
CA ASN A 119 3.90 -18.39 2.49
C ASN A 119 3.89 -19.29 1.25
N GLU A 120 3.18 -20.42 1.32
CA GLU A 120 3.03 -21.39 0.23
C GLU A 120 2.42 -20.82 -1.07
N HIS A 121 1.77 -19.66 -0.98
CA HIS A 121 1.18 -18.95 -2.12
C HIS A 121 2.07 -17.80 -2.63
N GLY A 122 3.29 -17.66 -2.14
CA GLY A 122 4.21 -16.58 -2.52
C GLY A 122 3.78 -15.18 -2.05
N LYS A 123 2.84 -15.10 -1.10
CA LYS A 123 2.53 -13.87 -0.37
C LYS A 123 3.48 -13.72 0.81
N ILE A 124 3.77 -12.49 1.21
CA ILE A 124 4.61 -12.22 2.38
C ILE A 124 3.89 -12.74 3.62
N ALA A 125 4.53 -13.66 4.32
CA ALA A 125 4.09 -14.20 5.58
C ALA A 125 4.47 -13.25 6.72
N LYS A 126 3.82 -13.45 7.88
CA LYS A 126 4.22 -12.81 9.12
C LYS A 126 5.34 -13.66 9.72
N GLY A 127 6.58 -13.16 9.70
CA GLY A 127 7.72 -13.82 10.36
C GLY A 127 7.59 -13.82 11.88
N GLU A 128 8.52 -14.49 12.56
CA GLU A 128 8.55 -14.68 14.02
C GLU A 128 8.53 -13.35 14.78
N ASN A 129 9.15 -12.30 14.23
CA ASN A 129 9.24 -10.96 14.83
C ASN A 129 8.13 -10.00 14.39
N TYR A 130 7.09 -10.49 13.70
CA TYR A 130 6.00 -9.64 13.24
C TYR A 130 5.27 -9.00 14.41
N ARG A 131 5.07 -7.68 14.31
CA ARG A 131 4.13 -6.94 15.17
C ARG A 131 3.11 -6.20 14.29
N PRO A 132 1.81 -6.21 14.65
CA PRO A 132 0.84 -5.34 14.00
C PRO A 132 1.17 -3.87 14.30
N PRO A 133 0.79 -2.92 13.42
CA PRO A 133 0.96 -1.50 13.71
C PRO A 133 0.00 -1.06 14.82
N GLU A 134 0.49 -0.25 15.76
CA GLU A 134 -0.30 0.34 16.84
C GLU A 134 -0.76 1.75 16.44
N LEU A 135 -2.01 1.85 15.95
CA LEU A 135 -2.52 3.09 15.32
C LEU A 135 -3.32 4.00 16.24
N GLU A 136 -3.76 3.52 17.41
CA GLU A 136 -4.62 4.29 18.32
C GLU A 136 -3.98 5.61 18.78
N LYS A 137 -2.65 5.68 18.79
CA LYS A 137 -1.88 6.87 19.18
C LYS A 137 -1.85 8.00 18.13
N PHE A 138 -2.43 7.79 16.95
CA PHE A 138 -2.39 8.73 15.82
C PHE A 138 -3.77 9.26 15.39
N VAL A 139 -4.84 8.89 16.10
CA VAL A 139 -6.24 9.27 15.81
C VAL A 139 -6.85 10.10 16.93
#